data_AF-A0A5C9BWA6-F1
#
_entry.id   AF-A0A5C9BWA6-F1
#
_cell.length_a   1.000
_cell.length_b   1.000
_cell.length_c   1.000
_cell.angle_alpha   90.00
_cell.angle_beta   90.00
_cell.angle_gamma   90.00
#
_symmetry.space_group_name_H-M   'P 1'
#
loop_
_entity.id
_entity.type
_entity.pdbx_description
1 polymer ?
#
loop_
_entity_poly.entity_id
_entity_poly.type
_entity_poly.pdbx_seq_one_letter_code
_entity_poly.pdbx_strand_id
1 'polypeptide(L)' 'MTQLFRSAVYRYFINLDERGEFYADVRNVRDRSIFEIKGFEIFEDGWMRHKHDLDGLKRYLVHLGLMKGNQELSMGGA' A
#
# COMPACT_ATOMS: atom_id res chain seq x y z
N MET A 1 -13.25 28.09 -11.88
CA MET A 1 -12.17 27.75 -10.92
C MET A 1 -12.43 26.32 -10.46
N THR A 2 -11.83 25.33 -11.12
CA THR A 2 -12.00 23.92 -10.72
C THR A 2 -10.76 23.54 -9.94
N GLN A 3 -10.88 23.54 -8.62
CA GLN A 3 -9.83 23.02 -7.75
C GLN A 3 -9.72 21.53 -8.05
N LEU A 4 -8.69 21.14 -8.79
CA LEU A 4 -8.29 19.75 -8.92
C LEU A 4 -7.96 19.25 -7.52
N PHE A 5 -8.90 18.53 -6.90
CA PHE A 5 -8.59 17.73 -5.73
C PHE A 5 -7.51 16.75 -6.20
N ARG A 6 -6.24 17.02 -5.89
CA ARG A 6 -5.21 16.00 -5.99
C ARG A 6 -5.70 14.86 -5.11
N SER A 7 -6.17 13.77 -5.73
CA SER A 7 -6.39 12.50 -5.05
C SER A 7 -5.18 12.29 -4.15
N ALA A 8 -5.38 12.10 -2.85
CA ALA A 8 -4.25 11.82 -1.97
C ALA A 8 -3.63 10.50 -2.45
N VAL A 9 -2.44 10.57 -3.03
CA VAL A 9 -1.71 9.40 -3.52
C VAL A 9 -0.94 8.82 -2.35
N TYR A 10 -1.33 7.62 -1.95
CA TYR A 10 -0.53 6.79 -1.06
C TYR A 10 0.49 6.03 -1.90
N ARG A 11 1.66 5.78 -1.31
CA ARG A 11 2.77 5.09 -1.98
C ARG A 11 3.12 3.81 -1.25
N TYR A 12 3.22 2.72 -1.98
CA TYR A 12 3.63 1.41 -1.49
C TYR A 12 5.10 1.14 -1.82
N PHE A 13 5.91 0.84 -0.81
CA PHE A 13 7.33 0.58 -0.93
C PHE A 13 7.64 -0.85 -0.52
N ILE A 14 8.35 -1.59 -1.36
CA ILE A 14 8.98 -2.86 -0.98
C ILE A 14 10.38 -2.51 -0.48
N ASN A 15 10.58 -2.60 0.82
CA ASN A 15 11.81 -2.17 1.49
C ASN A 15 12.81 -3.33 1.63
N LEU A 16 12.32 -4.56 1.77
CA LEU A 16 13.11 -5.79 1.81
C LEU A 16 12.34 -6.92 1.11
N ASP A 17 13.04 -7.66 0.27
CA ASP A 17 12.50 -8.78 -0.50
C ASP A 17 13.64 -9.76 -0.83
N GLU A 18 14.16 -10.41 0.21
CA GLU A 18 15.33 -11.29 0.13
C GLU A 18 15.21 -12.50 1.06
N ARG A 19 15.69 -13.67 0.62
CA ARG A 19 15.95 -14.86 1.48
C ARG A 19 14.82 -15.26 2.43
N GLY A 20 13.56 -15.16 2.01
CA GLY A 20 12.41 -15.52 2.88
C GLY A 20 12.08 -14.44 3.91
N GLU A 21 12.63 -13.25 3.77
CA GLU A 21 12.25 -12.05 4.50
C GLU A 21 11.56 -11.08 3.54
N PHE A 22 10.44 -10.53 4.00
CA PHE A 22 9.68 -9.54 3.26
C PHE A 22 9.27 -8.41 4.19
N TYR A 23 9.59 -7.18 3.79
CA TYR A 23 9.13 -5.97 4.46
C TYR A 23 8.72 -4.93 3.44
N ALA A 24 7.53 -4.38 3.64
CA ALA A 24 6.99 -3.32 2.81
C ALA A 24 6.16 -2.36 3.66
N ASP A 25 6.00 -1.13 3.21
CA ASP A 25 5.18 -0.14 3.90
C ASP A 25 4.37 0.74 2.95
N VAL A 26 3.25 1.24 3.43
CA VAL A 26 2.40 2.20 2.72
C VAL A 26 2.55 3.55 3.40
N ARG A 27 2.95 4.55 2.63
CA ARG A 27 3.16 5.93 3.10
C ARG A 27 2.07 6.86 2.58
N ASN A 28 1.66 7.79 3.43
CA ASN A 28 0.78 8.88 3.03
C ASN A 28 1.54 10.01 2.32
N VAL A 29 0.83 11.06 1.93
CA VAL A 29 1.38 12.25 1.25
C VAL A 29 2.45 13.03 2.04
N ARG A 30 2.63 12.73 3.34
CA ARG A 30 3.67 13.31 4.21
C ARG A 30 4.82 12.34 4.45
N ASP A 31 4.94 11.29 3.64
CA ASP A 31 5.93 10.21 3.77
C ASP A 31 5.92 9.48 5.11
N ARG A 32 4.82 9.55 5.86
CA ARG A 32 4.64 8.77 7.08
C ARG A 32 4.05 7.41 6.73
N SER A 33 4.69 6.33 7.20
CA SER A 33 4.11 5.00 7.16
C SER A 33 2.78 4.97 7.90
N ILE A 34 1.77 4.41 7.25
CA ILE A 34 0.43 4.21 7.80
C ILE A 34 0.07 2.73 7.95
N PHE A 35 0.86 1.86 7.33
CA PHE A 35 0.67 0.43 7.32
C PHE A 35 1.99 -0.26 6.96
N GLU A 36 2.34 -1.30 7.71
CA GLU A 36 3.53 -2.12 7.49
C GLU A 36 3.11 -3.55 7.17
N ILE A 37 3.80 -4.17 6.22
CA ILE A 37 3.68 -5.58 5.89
C ILE A 37 5.00 -6.23 6.30
N LYS A 38 4.92 -7.25 7.15
CA LYS A 38 6.07 -8.06 7.58
C LYS A 38 5.76 -9.52 7.27
N GLY A 39 6.72 -10.22 6.68
CA GLY A 39 6.53 -11.60 6.25
C GLY A 39 5.50 -11.73 5.12
N PHE A 40 4.87 -12.91 5.03
CA PHE A 40 4.05 -13.31 3.88
C PHE A 40 2.55 -13.46 4.18
N GLU A 41 2.12 -13.17 5.41
CA GLU A 41 0.72 -13.39 5.86
C GLU A 41 -0.31 -12.72 4.95
N ILE A 42 -0.04 -11.50 4.46
CA ILE A 42 -0.96 -10.79 3.55
C ILE A 42 -1.20 -11.52 2.22
N PHE A 43 -0.25 -12.36 1.79
CA PHE A 43 -0.38 -13.19 0.60
C PHE A 43 -1.13 -14.49 0.91
N GLU A 44 -0.81 -15.09 2.06
CA GLU A 44 -1.41 -16.34 2.54
C GLU A 44 -2.91 -16.17 2.87
N ASP A 45 -3.27 -15.04 3.47
CA ASP A 45 -4.65 -14.65 3.76
C ASP A 45 -5.45 -14.27 2.50
N GLY A 46 -4.79 -14.19 1.34
CA GLY A 46 -5.43 -13.93 0.04
C GLY A 46 -5.81 -12.47 -0.21
N TRP A 47 -5.39 -11.54 0.64
CA TRP A 47 -5.58 -10.10 0.40
C TRP A 47 -4.77 -9.62 -0.80
N MET A 48 -3.51 -10.05 -0.90
CA MET A 48 -2.64 -9.80 -2.06
C MET A 48 -2.29 -11.12 -2.76
N ARG A 49 -2.39 -11.18 -4.09
CA ARG A 49 -1.99 -12.37 -4.86
C ARG A 49 -0.48 -12.51 -5.01
N HIS A 50 0.24 -11.39 -4.95
CA HIS A 50 1.70 -11.29 -5.04
C HIS A 50 2.14 -9.90 -4.58
N LYS A 51 3.45 -9.67 -4.36
CA LYS A 51 4.00 -8.40 -3.85
C LYS A 51 3.63 -7.12 -4.62
N HIS A 52 3.28 -7.21 -5.90
CA HIS A 52 2.86 -6.05 -6.71
C HIS A 52 1.32 -5.91 -6.84
N ASP A 53 0.52 -6.63 -6.05
CA ASP A 53 -0.94 -6.59 -6.12
C ASP A 53 -1.50 -5.36 -5.39
N LEU A 54 -1.39 -4.19 -6.04
CA LEU A 54 -1.87 -2.92 -5.50
C LEU A 54 -3.39 -2.89 -5.31
N ASP A 55 -4.14 -3.60 -6.16
CA ASP A 55 -5.60 -3.66 -6.03
C ASP A 55 -6.02 -4.42 -4.77
N GLY A 56 -5.38 -5.57 -4.52
CA GLY A 56 -5.55 -6.35 -3.30
C GLY A 56 -5.17 -5.55 -2.05
N LEU A 57 -3.98 -4.93 -2.07
CA LEU A 57 -3.51 -4.08 -0.98
C LEU A 57 -4.45 -2.90 -0.72
N LYS A 58 -4.91 -2.21 -1.77
CA LYS A 58 -5.86 -1.10 -1.63
C LYS A 58 -7.18 -1.55 -1.01
N ARG A 59 -7.73 -2.69 -1.44
CA ARG A 59 -8.95 -3.25 -0.84
C ARG A 59 -8.77 -3.52 0.64
N TYR A 60 -7.61 -4.07 1.03
CA TYR A 60 -7.31 -4.34 2.42
C TYR A 60 -7.18 -3.05 3.25
N LEU A 61 -6.47 -2.05 2.76
CA LEU A 61 -6.34 -0.75 3.44
C LEU A 61 -7.68 -0.02 3.60
N VAL A 62 -8.58 -0.17 2.61
CA VAL A 62 -9.96 0.35 2.71
C VAL A 62 -10.76 -0.43 3.74
N HIS A 63 -10.63 -1.77 3.77
CA HIS A 63 -11.26 -2.62 4.77
C HIS A 63 -10.83 -2.25 6.21
N LEU A 64 -9.55 -1.94 6.41
CA LEU A 64 -8.99 -1.48 7.69
C LEU A 64 -9.36 -0.02 8.04
N GLY A 65 -9.97 0.74 7.13
CA GLY A 65 -10.28 2.17 7.33
C GLY A 65 -9.07 3.12 7.24
N LEU A 66 -7.92 2.63 6.74
CA LEU A 66 -6.69 3.41 6.55
C LEU A 66 -6.69 4.22 5.25
N MET A 67 -7.50 3.79 4.27
CA MET A 67 -7.74 4.47 3.00
C MET A 67 -9.23 4.54 2.67
N LYS A 68 -9.61 5.50 1.82
CA LYS A 68 -10.93 5.58 1.17
C LYS A 68 -10.86 5.01 -0.24
N GLY A 69 -11.96 4.45 -0.73
CA GLY A 69 -12.02 3.83 -2.06
C GLY A 69 -11.66 4.76 -3.23
N ASN A 70 -11.89 6.07 -3.08
CA ASN A 70 -11.55 7.09 -4.09
C ASN A 70 -10.11 7.61 -3.98
N GLN A 71 -9.32 7.17 -3.00
CA GLN A 71 -7.91 7.50 -2.91
C GLN A 71 -7.08 6.56 -3.78
N GLU A 72 -5.94 7.04 -4.23
CA GLU A 72 -5.04 6.29 -5.13
C GLU A 72 -3.91 5.65 -4.34
N LEU A 73 -3.51 4.45 -4.77
CA LEU A 73 -2.33 3.75 -4.29
C LEU A 73 -1.44 3.47 -5.50
N SER A 74 -0.17 3.86 -5.43
CA SER A 74 0.83 3.57 -6.45
C SER A 74 2.08 2.98 -5.82
N MET A 75 2.96 2.39 -6.63
CA MET A 75 4.32 2.08 -6.18
C MET A 75 5.03 3.39 -5.78
N GLY A 76 5.84 3.33 -4.74
CA GLY A 76 6.87 4.32 -4.44
C GLY A 76 8.08 4.12 -5.34
N GLY A 77 8.72 5.22 -5.75
CA GLY A 77 10.05 5.17 -6.36
C GLY A 77 11.10 4.94 -5.28
N ALA A 78 12.07 4.07 -5.55
CA ALA A 78 13.26 3.88 -4.72
C ALA A 78 14.17 5.11 -4.75
#